data_AF-A3IZK7-F1
#
_entry.id   AF-A3IZK7-F1
#
_cell.length_a   1.000
_cell.length_b   1.000
_cell.length_c   1.000
_cell.angle_alpha   90.00
_cell.angle_beta   90.00
_cell.angle_gamma   90.00
#
_symmetry.space_group_name_H-M   'P 1'
#
loop_
_entity.id
_entity.type
_entity.pdbx_description
1 polymer ?
#
loop_
_entity_poly.entity_id
_entity_poly.type
_entity_poly.pdbx_seq_one_letter_code
_entity_poly.pdbx_strand_id
1 'polypeptide(L)'
;MAKKHNREKQAEVLRRTQAQRKEQKKEQVLKAVQEIIAQKKSLTFANIAKVAGCSVSYLYKWDEIKAYIHELQQKENTQLNPLEEPEARPNSLKTLHEVARQRIKALEAEIKDLKQQNEKLRGHVVEIYELRDECERLRKQLRELLNTQNSSSKVIPIQTPLKDKKVSISNPENEDTPETIINLIKEMGLKVGAKLKEEINNRDPQQVKLAIDAFQQYRNHHTITSQEACLLSMIREEAQPNTSNEIVDKPSKPTIHETSEESNQELVSLDKLKQLSSLFNSKS
;
A
#
# COMPACT_ATOMS: atom_id res chain seq x y z
N MET A 1 32.98 75.89 -20.47
CA MET A 1 33.81 74.66 -20.43
C MET A 1 34.40 74.36 -19.04
N ALA A 2 34.94 75.35 -18.30
CA ALA A 2 35.62 75.13 -17.01
C ALA A 2 34.78 74.50 -15.87
N LYS A 3 33.48 74.83 -15.75
CA LYS A 3 32.60 74.31 -14.68
C LYS A 3 32.28 72.80 -14.84
N LYS A 4 32.24 72.29 -16.08
CA LYS A 4 32.06 70.85 -16.37
C LYS A 4 33.32 70.06 -15.98
N HIS A 5 34.49 70.59 -16.31
CA HIS A 5 35.77 69.94 -16.02
C HIS A 5 36.07 69.84 -14.50
N ASN A 6 35.63 70.82 -13.70
CA ASN A 6 35.76 70.76 -12.24
C ASN A 6 34.80 69.73 -11.61
N ARG A 7 33.57 69.61 -12.15
CA ARG A 7 32.58 68.61 -11.72
C ARG A 7 33.02 67.17 -12.04
N GLU A 8 33.70 67.00 -13.18
CA GLU A 8 34.28 65.72 -13.60
C GLU A 8 35.46 65.31 -12.71
N LYS A 9 36.36 66.24 -12.38
CA LYS A 9 37.45 66.00 -11.40
C LYS A 9 36.91 65.65 -10.01
N GLN A 10 35.88 66.35 -9.54
CA GLN A 10 35.23 66.03 -8.26
C GLN A 10 34.55 64.65 -8.28
N ALA A 11 33.87 64.30 -9.37
CA ALA A 11 33.27 62.98 -9.53
C ALA A 11 34.33 61.86 -9.58
N GLU A 12 35.48 62.13 -10.20
CA GLU A 12 36.59 61.19 -10.25
C GLU A 12 37.23 60.97 -8.86
N VAL A 13 37.44 62.04 -8.09
CA VAL A 13 37.91 61.94 -6.70
C VAL A 13 36.93 61.10 -5.87
N LEU A 14 35.62 61.35 -5.99
CA LEU A 14 34.60 60.56 -5.29
C LEU A 14 34.63 59.09 -5.68
N ARG A 15 34.77 58.77 -6.99
CA ARG A 15 34.92 57.39 -7.47
C ARG A 15 36.17 56.72 -6.90
N ARG A 16 37.31 57.42 -6.89
CA ARG A 16 38.56 56.92 -6.32
C ARG A 16 38.42 56.65 -4.82
N THR A 17 37.83 57.57 -4.05
CA THR A 17 37.60 57.38 -2.61
C THR A 17 36.63 56.22 -2.35
N GLN A 18 35.59 56.04 -3.18
CA GLN A 18 34.68 54.90 -3.05
C GLN A 18 35.36 53.56 -3.38
N ALA A 19 36.19 53.52 -4.43
CA ALA A 19 36.98 52.34 -4.78
C ALA A 19 37.96 51.98 -3.65
N GLN A 20 38.67 52.96 -3.09
CA GLN A 20 39.59 52.75 -1.99
C GLN A 20 38.88 52.22 -0.73
N ARG A 21 37.70 52.76 -0.39
CA ARG A 21 36.89 52.24 0.73
C ARG A 21 36.43 50.81 0.50
N LYS A 22 36.08 50.45 -0.75
CA LYS A 22 35.71 49.09 -1.13
C LYS A 22 36.89 48.13 -0.93
N GLU A 23 38.08 48.50 -1.42
CA GLU A 23 39.31 47.71 -1.27
C GLU A 23 39.68 47.51 0.20
N GLN A 24 39.71 48.59 0.99
CA GLN A 24 39.98 48.51 2.43
C GLN A 24 39.01 47.57 3.16
N LYS A 25 37.72 47.64 2.82
CA LYS A 25 36.72 46.75 3.41
C LYS A 25 36.89 45.30 2.95
N LYS A 26 37.27 45.07 1.70
CA LYS A 26 37.58 43.73 1.18
C LYS A 26 38.77 43.12 1.93
N GLU A 27 39.85 43.88 2.10
CA GLU A 27 41.02 43.45 2.88
C GLU A 27 40.67 43.15 4.33
N GLN A 28 39.83 43.98 4.96
CA GLN A 28 39.35 43.74 6.33
C GLN A 28 38.59 42.41 6.45
N VAL A 29 37.74 42.09 5.47
CA VAL A 29 37.01 40.81 5.43
C VAL A 29 37.97 39.64 5.26
N LEU A 30 38.97 39.76 4.38
CA LEU A 30 39.98 38.70 4.19
C LEU A 30 40.80 38.44 5.46
N LYS A 31 41.19 39.49 6.19
CA LYS A 31 41.87 39.35 7.49
C LYS A 31 40.97 38.68 8.53
N ALA A 32 39.71 39.07 8.61
CA ALA A 32 38.74 38.45 9.51
C ALA A 32 38.53 36.95 9.22
N VAL A 33 38.52 36.56 7.95
CA VAL A 33 38.45 35.15 7.55
C VAL A 33 39.70 34.39 8.04
N GLN A 34 40.89 34.94 7.86
CA GLN A 34 42.13 34.32 8.36
C GLN A 34 42.13 34.18 9.88
N GLU A 35 41.64 35.19 10.61
CA GLU A 35 41.51 35.13 12.08
C GLU A 35 40.54 34.04 12.53
N ILE A 36 39.42 33.85 11.83
CA ILE A 36 38.43 32.79 12.14
C ILE A 36 39.04 31.41 11.92
N ILE A 37 39.77 31.21 10.83
CA ILE A 37 40.48 29.96 10.53
C ILE A 37 41.54 29.70 11.61
N ALA A 38 42.34 30.71 11.98
CA ALA A 38 43.34 30.57 13.04
C ALA A 38 42.72 30.20 14.41
N GLN A 39 41.52 30.72 14.68
CA GLN A 39 40.76 30.42 15.90
C GLN A 39 39.96 29.11 15.83
N LYS A 40 40.00 28.38 14.71
CA LYS A 40 39.21 27.16 14.45
C LYS A 40 37.71 27.33 14.74
N LYS A 41 37.18 28.53 14.53
CA LYS A 41 35.75 28.82 14.69
C LYS A 41 35.02 28.52 13.38
N SER A 42 33.72 28.24 13.47
CA SER A 42 32.92 27.93 12.28
C SER A 42 32.94 29.09 11.27
N LEU A 43 33.35 28.79 10.04
CA LEU A 43 33.46 29.76 8.96
C LEU A 43 32.07 30.09 8.40
N THR A 44 31.24 30.81 9.16
CA THR A 44 29.91 31.26 8.74
C THR A 44 29.91 32.74 8.37
N PHE A 45 29.04 33.14 7.44
CA PHE A 45 28.89 34.56 7.04
C PHE A 45 28.57 35.47 8.23
N ALA A 46 27.83 34.99 9.23
CA ALA A 46 27.52 35.73 10.45
C ALA A 46 28.78 35.98 11.31
N ASN A 47 29.63 34.96 11.47
CA ASN A 47 30.88 35.10 12.23
C ASN A 47 31.86 36.04 11.53
N ILE A 48 32.00 35.91 10.20
CA ILE A 48 32.85 36.79 9.40
C ILE A 48 32.37 38.24 9.49
N ALA A 49 31.07 38.48 9.37
CA ALA A 49 30.47 39.80 9.50
C ALA A 49 30.78 40.46 10.85
N LYS A 50 30.68 39.68 11.94
CA LYS A 50 30.95 40.13 13.31
C LYS A 50 32.41 40.51 13.52
N VAL A 51 33.36 39.70 13.01
CA VAL A 51 34.80 39.96 13.15
C VAL A 51 35.25 41.10 12.23
N ALA A 52 34.76 41.16 10.99
CA ALA A 52 35.11 42.20 10.03
C ALA A 52 34.41 43.56 10.28
N GLY A 53 33.43 43.61 11.19
CA GLY A 53 32.64 44.82 11.43
C GLY A 53 31.87 45.28 10.18
N CYS A 54 31.26 44.34 9.46
CA CYS A 54 30.44 44.60 8.27
C CYS A 54 29.08 43.90 8.40
N SER A 55 28.09 44.32 7.60
CA SER A 55 26.80 43.63 7.59
C SER A 55 26.87 42.34 6.77
N VAL A 56 26.06 41.35 7.13
CA VAL A 56 25.94 40.10 6.35
C VAL A 56 25.55 40.40 4.90
N SER A 57 24.64 41.36 4.68
CA SER A 57 24.24 41.81 3.35
C SER A 57 25.40 42.36 2.51
N TYR A 58 26.42 42.97 3.14
CA TYR A 58 27.61 43.45 2.42
C TYR A 58 28.43 42.29 1.86
N LEU A 59 28.54 41.18 2.59
CA LEU A 59 29.26 39.98 2.13
C LEU A 59 28.56 39.34 0.92
N TYR A 60 27.22 39.34 0.90
CA TYR A 60 26.44 38.84 -0.24
C TYR A 60 26.39 39.80 -1.43
N LYS A 61 26.62 41.10 -1.22
CA LYS A 61 26.62 42.10 -2.30
C LYS A 61 27.80 41.95 -3.26
N TRP A 62 28.90 41.34 -2.81
CA TRP A 62 30.11 41.17 -3.61
C TRP A 62 30.36 39.68 -3.87
N ASP A 63 30.08 39.24 -5.09
CA ASP A 63 30.19 37.82 -5.48
C ASP A 63 31.59 37.25 -5.27
N GLU A 64 32.64 38.05 -5.44
CA GLU A 64 34.03 37.64 -5.19
C GLU A 64 34.25 37.17 -3.75
N ILE A 65 33.67 37.87 -2.77
CA ILE A 65 33.81 37.55 -1.34
C ILE A 65 32.98 36.31 -1.02
N LYS A 66 31.77 36.24 -1.56
CA LYS A 66 30.87 35.10 -1.40
C LYS A 66 31.47 33.80 -1.94
N ALA A 67 32.03 33.85 -3.15
CA ALA A 67 32.69 32.71 -3.78
C ALA A 67 33.88 32.22 -2.93
N TYR A 68 34.74 33.15 -2.49
CA TYR A 68 35.89 32.82 -1.65
C TYR A 68 35.49 32.14 -0.33
N ILE A 69 34.46 32.65 0.36
CA ILE A 69 33.96 32.06 1.60
C ILE A 69 33.40 30.65 1.35
N HIS A 70 32.64 30.45 0.28
CA HIS A 70 32.10 29.13 -0.06
C HIS A 70 33.19 28.12 -0.43
N GLU A 71 34.22 28.52 -1.17
CA GLU A 71 35.36 27.65 -1.47
C GLU A 71 36.07 27.20 -0.19
N LEU A 72 36.24 28.09 0.78
CA LEU A 72 36.84 27.76 2.06
C LEU A 72 35.95 26.83 2.89
N GLN A 73 34.64 27.07 2.93
CA GLN A 73 33.67 26.17 3.58
C GLN A 73 33.69 24.77 2.95
N GLN A 74 33.77 24.69 1.62
CA GLN A 74 33.88 23.41 0.91
C GLN A 74 35.18 22.69 1.25
N LYS A 75 36.31 23.42 1.33
CA LYS A 75 37.60 22.85 1.75
C LYS A 75 37.53 22.32 3.19
N GLU A 76 36.91 23.05 4.11
CA GLU A 76 36.68 22.55 5.48
C GLU A 76 35.81 21.30 5.49
N ASN A 77 34.67 21.30 4.79
CA ASN A 77 33.79 20.13 4.71
C ASN A 77 34.43 18.91 4.03
N THR A 78 35.31 19.14 3.06
CA THR A 78 36.05 18.07 2.37
C THR A 78 37.18 17.52 3.24
N GLN A 79 37.80 18.35 4.08
CA GLN A 79 38.88 17.94 4.98
C GLN A 79 38.38 17.35 6.31
N LEU A 80 37.17 17.70 6.75
CA LEU A 80 36.57 17.25 8.02
C LEU A 80 35.90 15.88 7.96
N ASN A 81 35.94 15.18 6.82
CA ASN A 81 35.48 13.80 6.73
C ASN A 81 36.52 12.88 6.07
N PRO A 82 37.63 12.51 6.74
CA PRO A 82 37.87 11.08 6.81
C PRO A 82 36.62 10.52 7.49
N LEU A 83 35.81 9.73 6.79
CA LEU A 83 34.86 8.88 7.49
C LEU A 83 35.70 8.13 8.51
N GLU A 84 35.56 8.44 9.79
CA GLU A 84 35.81 7.45 10.82
C GLU A 84 34.89 6.31 10.41
N GLU A 85 35.45 5.27 9.80
CA GLU A 85 34.78 3.98 9.73
C GLU A 85 34.31 3.73 11.15
N PRO A 86 33.00 3.73 11.42
CA PRO A 86 32.54 3.44 12.76
C PRO A 86 33.10 2.06 13.06
N GLU A 87 34.02 1.95 14.02
CA GLU A 87 34.61 0.68 14.40
C GLU A 87 33.45 -0.30 14.49
N ALA A 88 33.46 -1.31 13.61
CA ALA A 88 32.34 -2.18 13.41
C ALA A 88 32.02 -2.82 14.76
N ARG A 89 31.00 -2.30 15.46
CA ARG A 89 30.64 -2.78 16.79
C ARG A 89 30.46 -4.29 16.67
N PRO A 90 31.26 -5.12 17.35
CA PRO A 90 31.34 -6.55 17.08
C PRO A 90 30.00 -7.27 17.25
N ASN A 91 29.06 -6.65 17.99
CA ASN A 91 27.72 -7.13 18.18
C ASN A 91 26.79 -6.85 17.00
N SER A 92 26.89 -5.69 16.33
CA SER A 92 25.94 -5.28 15.28
C SER A 92 26.00 -6.20 14.06
N LEU A 93 27.20 -6.57 13.62
CA LEU A 93 27.37 -7.44 12.45
C LEU A 93 26.93 -8.88 12.74
N LYS A 94 27.22 -9.38 13.95
CA LYS A 94 26.79 -10.71 14.40
C LYS A 94 25.27 -10.79 14.54
N THR A 95 24.63 -9.80 15.16
CA THR A 95 23.17 -9.74 15.24
C THR A 95 22.54 -9.64 13.85
N LEU A 96 23.11 -8.84 12.95
CA LEU A 96 22.58 -8.69 11.60
C LEU A 96 22.72 -10.00 10.81
N HIS A 97 23.83 -10.70 10.96
CA HIS A 97 24.03 -12.03 10.36
C HIS A 97 23.05 -13.07 10.93
N GLU A 98 22.78 -13.03 12.24
CA GLU A 98 21.83 -13.93 12.88
C GLU A 98 20.39 -13.66 12.41
N VAL A 99 19.97 -12.40 12.36
CA VAL A 99 18.66 -11.99 11.83
C VAL A 99 18.53 -12.39 10.36
N ALA A 100 19.56 -12.15 9.55
CA ALA A 100 19.56 -12.57 8.14
C ALA A 100 19.44 -14.10 8.01
N ARG A 101 20.16 -14.87 8.83
CA ARG A 101 20.09 -16.33 8.84
C ARG A 101 18.71 -16.85 9.27
N GLN A 102 18.09 -16.21 10.26
CA GLN A 102 16.73 -16.55 10.68
C GLN A 102 15.73 -16.25 9.55
N ARG A 103 15.87 -15.11 8.87
CA ARG A 103 15.02 -14.77 7.73
C ARG A 103 15.17 -15.76 6.58
N ILE A 104 16.39 -16.17 6.25
CA ILE A 104 16.64 -17.18 5.22
C ILE A 104 15.95 -18.50 5.58
N LYS A 105 16.09 -18.99 6.81
CA LYS A 105 15.43 -20.22 7.26
C LYS A 105 13.90 -20.13 7.17
N ALA A 106 13.32 -18.99 7.55
CA ALA A 106 11.87 -18.78 7.46
C ALA A 106 11.40 -18.82 6.00
N LEU A 107 12.12 -18.15 5.09
CA LEU A 107 11.82 -18.16 3.66
C LEU A 107 11.99 -19.55 3.04
N GLU A 108 13.01 -20.31 3.43
CA GLU A 108 13.20 -21.69 2.97
C GLU A 108 12.06 -22.61 3.43
N ALA A 109 11.58 -22.44 4.66
CA ALA A 109 10.43 -23.18 5.18
C ALA A 109 9.14 -22.84 4.42
N GLU A 110 8.91 -21.55 4.14
CA GLU A 110 7.78 -21.08 3.35
C GLU A 110 7.82 -21.63 1.91
N ILE A 111 8.99 -21.58 1.26
CA ILE A 111 9.16 -22.17 -0.08
C ILE A 111 8.86 -23.67 -0.06
N LYS A 112 9.29 -24.38 0.98
CA LYS A 112 9.03 -25.81 1.12
C LYS A 112 7.52 -26.09 1.28
N ASP A 113 6.84 -25.32 2.12
CA ASP A 113 5.40 -25.47 2.34
C ASP A 113 4.61 -25.15 1.06
N LEU A 114 4.92 -24.03 0.40
CA LEU A 114 4.31 -23.64 -0.87
C LEU A 114 4.51 -24.71 -1.95
N LYS A 115 5.70 -25.33 -2.02
CA LYS A 115 5.94 -26.46 -2.94
C LYS A 115 5.08 -27.67 -2.61
N GLN A 116 4.90 -28.00 -1.33
CA GLN A 116 4.02 -29.10 -0.92
C GLN A 116 2.56 -28.81 -1.25
N GLN A 117 2.10 -27.58 -1.04
CA GLN A 117 0.75 -27.16 -1.44
C GLN A 117 0.58 -27.26 -2.96
N ASN A 118 1.57 -26.81 -3.74
CA ASN A 118 1.54 -26.91 -5.20
C ASN A 118 1.45 -28.37 -5.66
N GLU A 119 2.21 -29.27 -5.05
CA GLU A 119 2.19 -30.70 -5.40
C GLU A 119 0.83 -31.33 -5.11
N LYS A 120 0.20 -30.99 -3.97
CA LYS A 120 -1.17 -31.44 -3.66
C LYS A 120 -2.18 -30.92 -4.67
N LEU A 121 -2.10 -29.64 -5.01
CA LEU A 121 -2.98 -29.03 -6.01
C LEU A 121 -2.80 -29.69 -7.39
N ARG A 122 -1.56 -29.99 -7.78
CA ARG A 122 -1.28 -30.76 -9.02
C ARG A 122 -1.94 -32.13 -8.98
N GLY A 123 -1.88 -32.84 -7.86
CA GLY A 123 -2.59 -34.11 -7.66
C GLY A 123 -4.10 -33.98 -7.86
N HIS A 124 -4.72 -32.98 -7.23
CA HIS A 124 -6.16 -32.72 -7.40
C HIS A 124 -6.53 -32.35 -8.83
N VAL A 125 -5.69 -31.59 -9.53
CA VAL A 125 -5.91 -31.25 -10.94
C VAL A 125 -5.90 -32.50 -11.80
N VAL A 126 -4.97 -33.43 -11.58
CA VAL A 126 -4.92 -34.72 -12.29
C VAL A 126 -6.21 -35.51 -12.04
N GLU A 127 -6.63 -35.64 -10.79
CA GLU A 127 -7.88 -36.32 -10.41
C GLU A 127 -9.10 -35.70 -11.10
N ILE A 128 -9.18 -34.38 -11.16
CA ILE A 128 -10.27 -33.67 -11.87
C ILE A 128 -10.28 -34.00 -13.36
N TYR A 129 -9.10 -34.09 -14.01
CA TYR A 129 -9.03 -34.46 -15.43
C TYR A 129 -9.49 -35.91 -15.66
N GLU A 130 -9.05 -36.85 -14.81
CA GLU A 130 -9.50 -38.25 -14.89
C GLU A 130 -11.02 -38.38 -14.70
N LEU A 131 -11.59 -37.68 -13.71
CA LEU A 131 -13.04 -37.64 -13.48
C LEU A 131 -13.80 -37.00 -14.64
N ARG A 132 -13.23 -35.95 -15.25
CA ARG A 132 -13.82 -35.30 -16.43
C ARG A 132 -13.87 -36.25 -17.62
N ASP A 133 -12.80 -36.98 -17.87
CA ASP A 133 -12.71 -37.95 -18.97
C ASP A 133 -13.71 -39.10 -18.76
N GLU A 134 -13.84 -39.60 -17.52
CA GLU A 134 -14.84 -40.62 -17.19
C GLU A 134 -16.27 -40.09 -17.35
N CYS A 135 -16.55 -38.86 -16.90
CA CYS A 135 -17.84 -38.21 -17.14
C CYS A 135 -18.15 -38.07 -18.64
N GLU A 136 -17.15 -37.73 -19.45
CA GLU A 136 -17.31 -37.64 -20.90
C GLU A 136 -17.60 -39.02 -21.52
N ARG A 137 -16.89 -40.06 -21.07
CA ARG A 137 -17.12 -41.45 -21.48
C ARG A 137 -18.54 -41.91 -21.15
N LEU A 138 -18.98 -41.70 -19.92
CA LEU A 138 -20.32 -42.07 -19.47
C LEU A 138 -21.40 -41.29 -20.25
N ARG A 139 -21.18 -40.00 -20.52
CA ARG A 139 -22.10 -39.20 -21.35
C ARG A 139 -22.18 -39.73 -22.79
N LYS A 140 -21.08 -40.19 -23.38
CA LYS A 140 -21.07 -40.84 -24.71
C LYS A 140 -21.88 -42.13 -24.69
N GLN A 141 -21.67 -42.99 -23.69
CA GLN A 141 -22.43 -44.23 -23.54
C GLN A 141 -23.94 -43.98 -23.38
N LEU A 142 -24.33 -43.00 -22.55
CA LEU A 142 -25.75 -42.63 -22.40
C LEU A 142 -26.36 -42.14 -23.71
N ARG A 143 -25.62 -41.37 -24.51
CA ARG A 143 -26.07 -40.89 -25.81
C ARG A 143 -26.26 -42.05 -26.80
N GLU A 144 -25.35 -43.02 -26.81
CA GLU A 144 -25.46 -44.23 -27.64
C GLU A 144 -26.67 -45.09 -27.24
N LEU A 145 -26.89 -45.31 -25.94
CA LEU A 145 -28.06 -46.04 -25.45
C LEU A 145 -29.37 -45.34 -25.80
N LEU A 146 -29.44 -44.01 -25.63
CA LEU A 146 -30.62 -43.24 -26.00
C LEU A 146 -30.91 -43.33 -27.52
N ASN A 147 -29.86 -43.26 -28.34
CA ASN A 147 -29.98 -43.40 -29.80
C ASN A 147 -30.42 -44.81 -30.23
N THR A 148 -29.94 -45.86 -29.55
CA THR A 148 -30.36 -47.25 -29.82
C THR A 148 -31.80 -47.52 -29.35
N GLN A 149 -32.22 -46.95 -28.23
CA GLN A 149 -33.60 -47.05 -27.75
C GLN A 149 -34.60 -46.34 -28.69
N ASN A 150 -34.24 -45.16 -29.20
CA ASN A 150 -35.07 -44.42 -30.16
C ASN A 150 -35.16 -45.12 -31.54
N SER A 151 -34.18 -45.93 -31.92
CA SER A 151 -34.19 -46.72 -33.16
C SER A 151 -34.84 -48.10 -33.01
N SER A 152 -34.97 -48.62 -31.79
CA SER A 152 -35.68 -49.87 -31.48
C SER A 152 -37.18 -49.70 -31.21
N SER A 153 -37.69 -48.45 -31.18
CA SER A 153 -39.10 -48.15 -30.92
C SER A 153 -39.98 -48.35 -32.17
N LYS A 154 -40.20 -49.61 -32.55
CA LYS A 154 -41.48 -50.01 -33.19
C LYS A 154 -42.55 -50.13 -32.11
N VAL A 155 -42.89 -49.03 -31.46
CA VAL A 155 -44.00 -48.99 -30.49
C VAL A 155 -44.96 -47.90 -30.94
N ILE A 156 -46.18 -48.33 -31.25
CA ILE A 156 -47.28 -47.49 -31.72
C ILE A 156 -47.75 -46.61 -30.56
N PRO A 157 -47.87 -45.28 -30.72
CA PRO A 157 -48.41 -44.42 -29.67
C PRO A 157 -49.93 -44.62 -29.58
N ILE A 158 -50.42 -45.20 -28.48
CA ILE A 158 -51.84 -45.13 -28.12
C ILE A 158 -52.06 -43.80 -27.41
N GLN A 159 -52.70 -42.86 -28.09
CA GLN A 159 -53.11 -41.59 -27.51
C GLN A 159 -54.26 -41.82 -26.54
N THR A 160 -54.07 -41.45 -25.28
CA THR A 160 -55.18 -41.18 -24.34
C THR A 160 -55.01 -39.76 -23.81
N PRO A 161 -56.09 -38.95 -23.71
CA PRO A 161 -55.99 -37.60 -23.20
C PRO A 161 -56.30 -37.60 -21.71
N LEU A 162 -55.32 -37.32 -20.85
CA LEU A 162 -55.60 -36.97 -19.46
C LEU A 162 -54.75 -35.77 -19.01
N LYS A 163 -55.44 -34.82 -18.40
CA LYS A 163 -54.98 -33.55 -17.84
C LYS A 163 -54.01 -33.71 -16.66
N ASP A 164 -53.11 -32.72 -16.57
CA ASP A 164 -52.53 -32.06 -15.41
C ASP A 164 -51.63 -32.83 -14.40
N LYS A 165 -50.44 -32.23 -14.18
CA LYS A 165 -49.40 -32.50 -13.15
C LYS A 165 -48.70 -33.86 -13.30
N LYS A 166 -47.39 -33.95 -13.53
CA LYS A 166 -46.30 -33.30 -12.78
C LYS A 166 -44.95 -33.66 -13.45
N VAL A 167 -43.98 -32.75 -13.32
CA VAL A 167 -42.52 -32.96 -13.44
C VAL A 167 -41.96 -33.20 -14.85
N SER A 168 -41.77 -32.12 -15.60
CA SER A 168 -40.67 -32.04 -16.57
C SER A 168 -39.39 -31.65 -15.83
N ILE A 169 -38.45 -32.58 -15.79
CA ILE A 169 -37.03 -32.31 -15.58
C ILE A 169 -36.55 -31.71 -16.91
N SER A 170 -36.44 -30.39 -16.96
CA SER A 170 -35.77 -29.68 -18.05
C SER A 170 -34.85 -28.64 -17.43
N ASN A 171 -33.55 -28.83 -17.69
CA ASN A 171 -32.44 -27.87 -17.72
C ASN A 171 -32.54 -26.61 -16.84
N PRO A 172 -31.60 -26.37 -15.90
CA PRO A 172 -31.57 -25.15 -15.09
C PRO A 172 -30.92 -24.02 -15.89
N GLU A 173 -31.59 -23.54 -16.93
CA GLU A 173 -31.42 -22.14 -17.32
C GLU A 173 -32.50 -21.37 -16.57
N ASN A 174 -32.17 -20.95 -15.35
CA ASN A 174 -33.03 -20.09 -14.55
C ASN A 174 -33.29 -18.83 -15.38
N GLU A 175 -34.52 -18.60 -15.80
CA GLU A 175 -34.92 -17.27 -16.26
C GLU A 175 -34.73 -16.31 -15.09
N ASP A 176 -33.68 -15.48 -15.16
CA ASP A 176 -33.43 -14.41 -14.21
C ASP A 176 -34.43 -13.28 -14.47
N THR A 177 -35.70 -13.54 -14.17
CA THR A 177 -36.73 -12.51 -14.19
C THR A 177 -36.66 -11.70 -12.89
N PRO A 178 -36.99 -10.40 -12.92
CA PRO A 178 -37.04 -9.58 -11.71
C PRO A 178 -38.00 -10.16 -10.65
N GLU A 179 -38.99 -10.96 -11.05
CA GLU A 179 -39.92 -11.64 -10.15
C GLU A 179 -39.26 -12.75 -9.31
N THR A 180 -38.35 -13.53 -9.88
CA THR A 180 -37.61 -14.56 -9.14
C THR A 180 -36.66 -13.93 -8.13
N ILE A 181 -36.03 -12.81 -8.49
CA ILE A 181 -35.16 -12.01 -7.61
C ILE A 181 -35.95 -11.41 -6.45
N ILE A 182 -37.13 -10.85 -6.71
CA ILE A 182 -38.01 -10.29 -5.66
C ILE A 182 -38.44 -11.38 -4.67
N ASN A 183 -38.70 -12.60 -5.15
CA ASN A 183 -39.03 -13.72 -4.27
C ASN A 183 -37.85 -14.16 -3.42
N LEU A 184 -36.64 -14.21 -3.99
CA LEU A 184 -35.41 -14.52 -3.27
C LEU A 184 -35.13 -13.49 -2.15
N ILE A 185 -35.38 -12.20 -2.39
CA ILE A 185 -35.23 -11.15 -1.37
C ILE A 185 -36.26 -11.30 -0.24
N LYS A 186 -37.50 -11.71 -0.56
CA LYS A 186 -38.54 -11.97 0.45
C LYS A 186 -38.20 -13.21 1.29
N GLU A 187 -37.65 -14.25 0.68
CA GLU A 187 -37.19 -15.45 1.39
C GLU A 187 -36.06 -15.13 2.39
N MET A 188 -35.21 -14.14 2.08
CA MET A 188 -34.19 -13.61 3.01
C MET A 188 -34.76 -12.79 4.18
N GLY A 189 -36.08 -12.62 4.24
CA GLY A 189 -36.79 -11.89 5.29
C GLY A 189 -36.80 -10.36 5.10
N LEU A 190 -36.44 -9.86 3.92
CA LEU A 190 -36.36 -8.42 3.65
C LEU A 190 -37.66 -7.88 3.05
N LYS A 191 -38.06 -6.68 3.49
CA LYS A 191 -39.21 -5.99 2.91
C LYS A 191 -38.80 -5.26 1.64
N VAL A 192 -39.33 -5.69 0.49
CA VAL A 192 -39.04 -5.05 -0.79
C VAL A 192 -39.82 -3.74 -0.94
N GLY A 193 -39.19 -2.62 -0.57
CA GLY A 193 -39.73 -1.27 -0.73
C GLY A 193 -39.82 -0.84 -2.21
N ALA A 194 -40.60 0.21 -2.50
CA ALA A 194 -40.81 0.70 -3.87
C ALA A 194 -39.51 1.03 -4.61
N LYS A 195 -38.56 1.67 -3.91
CA LYS A 195 -37.23 2.01 -4.46
C LYS A 195 -36.39 0.79 -4.80
N LEU A 196 -36.50 -0.29 -4.02
CA LEU A 196 -35.77 -1.53 -4.27
C LEU A 196 -36.36 -2.29 -5.46
N LYS A 197 -37.69 -2.31 -5.60
CA LYS A 197 -38.35 -2.88 -6.79
C LYS A 197 -37.96 -2.15 -8.07
N GLU A 198 -37.93 -0.82 -8.02
CA GLU A 198 -37.52 0.01 -9.14
C GLU A 198 -36.06 -0.25 -9.54
N GLU A 199 -35.15 -0.34 -8.56
CA GLU A 199 -33.74 -0.63 -8.81
C GLU A 199 -33.51 -2.04 -9.38
N ILE A 200 -34.28 -3.04 -8.93
CA ILE A 200 -34.23 -4.42 -9.47
C ILE A 200 -34.74 -4.48 -10.91
N ASN A 201 -35.78 -3.71 -11.25
CA ASN A 201 -36.35 -3.69 -12.60
C ASN A 201 -35.48 -2.91 -13.61
N ASN A 202 -34.70 -1.94 -13.14
CA ASN A 202 -33.88 -1.08 -13.99
C ASN A 202 -32.48 -1.64 -14.26
N ARG A 203 -32.06 -2.70 -13.54
CA ARG A 203 -30.72 -3.28 -13.63
C ARG A 203 -30.74 -4.69 -14.20
N ASP A 204 -29.56 -5.14 -14.62
CA ASP A 204 -29.38 -6.49 -15.14
C ASP A 204 -29.63 -7.53 -14.03
N PRO A 205 -30.50 -8.53 -14.26
CA PRO A 205 -30.84 -9.55 -13.26
C PRO A 205 -29.63 -10.31 -12.67
N GLN A 206 -28.59 -10.55 -13.48
CA GLN A 206 -27.38 -11.23 -13.02
C GLN A 206 -26.56 -10.35 -12.08
N GLN A 207 -26.43 -9.06 -12.39
CA GLN A 207 -25.77 -8.09 -11.50
C GLN A 207 -26.49 -7.97 -10.15
N VAL A 208 -27.83 -7.94 -10.17
CA VAL A 208 -28.62 -7.87 -8.93
C VAL A 208 -28.42 -9.14 -8.09
N LYS A 209 -28.31 -10.31 -8.72
CA LYS A 209 -28.02 -11.58 -8.05
C LYS A 209 -26.64 -11.60 -7.41
N LEU A 210 -25.61 -11.12 -8.12
CA LEU A 210 -24.26 -10.96 -7.56
C LEU A 210 -24.25 -10.02 -6.36
N ALA A 211 -24.97 -8.89 -6.44
CA ALA A 211 -25.11 -7.97 -5.31
C ALA A 211 -25.84 -8.58 -4.11
N ILE A 212 -26.83 -9.45 -4.37
CA ILE A 212 -27.49 -10.22 -3.31
C ILE A 212 -26.54 -11.22 -2.66
N ASP A 213 -25.73 -11.94 -3.45
CA ASP A 213 -24.74 -12.88 -2.92
C ASP A 213 -23.66 -12.15 -2.10
N ALA A 214 -23.20 -10.98 -2.58
CA ALA A 214 -22.29 -10.10 -1.85
C ALA A 214 -22.91 -9.63 -0.52
N PHE A 215 -24.19 -9.26 -0.54
CA PHE A 215 -24.94 -8.87 0.65
C PHE A 215 -25.05 -10.02 1.66
N GLN A 216 -25.28 -11.25 1.21
CA GLN A 216 -25.32 -12.42 2.09
C GLN A 216 -23.98 -12.64 2.80
N GLN A 217 -22.88 -12.52 2.07
CA GLN A 217 -21.54 -12.60 2.67
C GLN A 217 -21.33 -11.48 3.70
N TYR A 218 -21.69 -10.25 3.34
CA TYR A 218 -21.52 -9.10 4.23
C TYR A 218 -22.34 -9.24 5.51
N ARG A 219 -23.59 -9.71 5.41
CA ARG A 219 -24.49 -9.95 6.55
C ARG A 219 -23.97 -11.02 7.51
N ASN A 220 -23.22 -12.00 7.04
CA ASN A 220 -22.62 -13.03 7.89
C ASN A 220 -21.49 -12.49 8.78
N HIS A 221 -20.87 -11.37 8.39
CA HIS A 221 -19.73 -10.78 9.09
C HIS A 221 -20.03 -9.47 9.82
N HIS A 222 -21.17 -8.82 9.55
CA HIS A 222 -21.52 -7.51 10.10
C HIS A 222 -22.95 -7.44 10.63
N THR A 223 -23.15 -6.75 11.76
CA THR A 223 -24.48 -6.43 12.28
C THR A 223 -25.04 -5.20 11.57
N ILE A 224 -26.00 -5.40 10.67
CA ILE A 224 -26.58 -4.33 9.83
C ILE A 224 -27.87 -3.81 10.47
N THR A 225 -27.92 -2.51 10.79
CA THR A 225 -29.11 -1.84 11.37
C THR A 225 -30.27 -1.71 10.37
N SER A 226 -29.98 -1.45 9.10
CA SER A 226 -31.00 -1.28 8.04
C SER A 226 -30.64 -2.14 6.82
N GLN A 227 -31.10 -3.38 6.81
CA GLN A 227 -30.75 -4.38 5.82
C GLN A 227 -31.23 -4.02 4.41
N GLU A 228 -32.39 -3.36 4.30
CA GLU A 228 -32.96 -2.95 3.01
C GLU A 228 -32.15 -1.82 2.35
N ALA A 229 -31.67 -0.86 3.16
CA ALA A 229 -30.85 0.24 2.67
C ALA A 229 -29.46 -0.25 2.24
N CYS A 230 -28.91 -1.22 2.95
CA CYS A 230 -27.62 -1.85 2.63
C CYS A 230 -27.70 -2.68 1.34
N LEU A 231 -28.76 -3.46 1.15
CA LEU A 231 -28.96 -4.18 -0.11
C LEU A 231 -29.16 -3.20 -1.28
N LEU A 232 -29.92 -2.11 -1.07
CA LEU A 232 -30.12 -1.09 -2.09
C LEU A 232 -28.81 -0.39 -2.48
N SER A 233 -27.92 -0.08 -1.52
CA SER A 233 -26.61 0.49 -1.84
C SER A 233 -25.73 -0.51 -2.57
N MET A 234 -25.73 -1.78 -2.18
CA MET A 234 -24.95 -2.83 -2.84
C MET A 234 -25.38 -3.09 -4.28
N ILE A 235 -26.69 -3.05 -4.56
CA ILE A 235 -27.21 -3.15 -5.93
C ILE A 235 -26.80 -1.93 -6.76
N ARG A 236 -26.76 -0.74 -6.15
CA ARG A 236 -26.34 0.49 -6.84
C ARG A 236 -24.85 0.53 -7.15
N GLU A 237 -24.05 0.01 -6.24
CA GLU A 237 -22.59 -0.05 -6.31
C GLU A 237 -22.09 -1.28 -7.07
N GLU A 238 -22.98 -2.13 -7.59
CA GLU A 238 -22.65 -3.35 -8.32
C GLU A 238 -21.70 -4.26 -7.53
N ALA A 239 -21.98 -4.39 -6.24
CA ALA A 239 -21.15 -5.18 -5.33
C ALA A 239 -21.06 -6.64 -5.81
N GLN A 240 -19.84 -7.16 -5.87
CA GLN A 240 -19.58 -8.54 -6.23
C GLN A 240 -19.25 -9.36 -4.99
N PRO A 241 -19.66 -10.65 -4.94
CA PRO A 241 -19.28 -11.52 -3.85
C PRO A 241 -17.76 -11.67 -3.84
N ASN A 242 -17.16 -11.79 -2.66
CA ASN A 242 -15.75 -12.13 -2.48
C ASN A 242 -15.55 -13.58 -2.93
N THR A 243 -15.55 -13.81 -4.24
CA THR A 243 -15.06 -15.05 -4.83
C THR A 243 -13.54 -15.00 -4.76
N SER A 244 -12.90 -16.06 -4.28
CA SER A 244 -11.44 -16.18 -4.16
C SER A 244 -10.67 -16.16 -5.51
N ASN A 245 -11.28 -15.65 -6.57
CA ASN A 245 -10.70 -15.39 -7.88
C ASN A 245 -10.99 -13.93 -8.23
N GLU A 246 -10.11 -13.03 -7.79
CA GLU A 246 -9.65 -11.84 -8.53
C GLU A 246 -8.75 -11.01 -7.61
N ILE A 247 -7.45 -11.30 -7.65
CA ILE A 247 -6.44 -10.28 -7.38
C ILE A 247 -6.44 -9.39 -8.62
N VAL A 248 -7.17 -8.27 -8.58
CA VAL A 248 -6.99 -7.18 -9.53
C VAL A 248 -6.34 -6.03 -8.79
N ASP A 249 -5.07 -5.82 -9.14
CA ASP A 249 -4.29 -4.64 -8.81
C ASP A 249 -5.02 -3.35 -9.21
N LYS A 250 -5.26 -2.45 -8.23
CA LYS A 250 -4.83 -1.06 -8.36
C LYS A 250 -4.75 -0.32 -7.02
N PRO A 251 -3.80 0.61 -6.85
CA PRO A 251 -3.41 1.14 -5.55
C PRO A 251 -4.17 2.42 -5.23
N SER A 252 -4.66 2.56 -3.98
CA SER A 252 -4.86 3.89 -3.42
C SER A 252 -4.84 3.92 -1.88
N LYS A 253 -3.79 4.59 -1.39
CA LYS A 253 -3.62 5.36 -0.13
C LYS A 253 -3.66 4.64 1.23
N PRO A 254 -2.65 4.91 2.10
CA PRO A 254 -2.67 4.46 3.47
C PRO A 254 -3.65 5.31 4.29
N THR A 255 -4.69 4.68 4.83
CA THR A 255 -5.51 5.26 5.90
C THR A 255 -4.94 4.78 7.23
N ILE A 256 -4.57 5.75 8.05
CA ILE A 256 -4.06 5.59 9.41
C ILE A 256 -5.17 4.95 10.24
N HIS A 257 -4.93 3.76 10.79
CA HIS A 257 -5.79 3.19 11.83
C HIS A 257 -5.30 3.65 13.20
N GLU A 258 -6.11 4.50 13.82
CA GLU A 258 -6.12 4.71 15.26
C GLU A 258 -6.37 3.37 15.98
N THR A 259 -5.65 3.22 17.08
CA THR A 259 -5.72 2.12 18.03
C THR A 259 -7.09 2.01 18.67
N SER A 260 -7.68 0.81 18.66
CA SER A 260 -8.64 0.40 19.68
C SER A 260 -8.18 -0.91 20.29
N GLU A 261 -8.13 -0.83 21.61
CA GLU A 261 -7.77 -1.80 22.62
C GLU A 261 -8.54 -3.12 22.49
N GLU A 262 -7.85 -4.25 22.72
CA GLU A 262 -8.22 -5.30 23.69
C GLU A 262 -7.21 -6.44 23.56
N SER A 263 -6.09 -6.33 24.26
CA SER A 263 -5.26 -7.49 24.60
C SER A 263 -5.28 -7.66 26.12
N ASN A 264 -6.03 -8.66 26.57
CA ASN A 264 -5.91 -9.21 27.92
C ASN A 264 -4.53 -9.88 28.05
N GLN A 265 -3.48 -9.08 28.22
CA GLN A 265 -2.21 -9.55 28.72
C GLN A 265 -2.15 -9.22 30.21
N GLU A 266 -2.45 -10.24 31.01
CA GLU A 266 -2.30 -10.23 32.47
C GLU A 266 -0.83 -9.93 32.80
N LEU A 267 -0.56 -8.68 33.18
CA LEU A 267 0.76 -8.21 33.58
C LEU A 267 1.22 -9.03 34.78
N VAL A 268 2.32 -9.77 34.61
CA VAL A 268 2.91 -10.58 35.68
C VAL A 268 3.27 -9.66 36.86
N SER A 269 2.67 -9.93 38.02
CA SER A 269 2.87 -9.19 39.26
C SER A 269 4.36 -9.05 39.63
N LEU A 270 4.74 -7.89 40.16
CA LEU A 270 6.12 -7.51 40.50
C LEU A 270 6.81 -8.51 41.46
N ASP A 271 6.02 -9.20 42.29
CA ASP A 271 6.51 -10.24 43.21
C ASP A 271 6.96 -11.52 42.49
N LYS A 272 6.30 -11.91 41.40
CA LYS A 272 6.74 -13.05 40.54
C LYS A 272 8.06 -12.72 39.85
N LEU A 273 8.27 -11.47 39.46
CA LEU A 273 9.53 -11.02 38.86
C LEU A 273 10.70 -11.10 39.85
N LYS A 274 10.47 -10.73 41.12
CA LYS A 274 11.47 -10.84 42.19
C LYS A 274 11.80 -12.29 42.54
N GLN A 275 10.80 -13.18 42.53
CA GLN A 275 11.06 -14.62 42.71
C GLN A 275 11.92 -15.18 41.60
N LEU A 276 11.65 -14.83 40.34
CA LEU A 276 12.48 -15.24 39.21
C LEU A 276 13.92 -14.70 39.32
N SER A 277 14.12 -13.44 39.72
CA SER A 277 15.48 -12.90 39.86
C SER A 277 16.28 -13.61 40.96
N SER A 278 15.62 -14.07 42.03
CA SER A 278 16.29 -14.80 43.11
C SER A 278 16.79 -16.19 42.68
N LEU A 279 16.12 -16.84 41.73
CA LEU A 279 16.52 -18.15 41.20
C LEU A 279 17.78 -18.08 40.32
N PHE A 280 18.03 -16.95 39.68
CA PHE A 280 19.24 -16.78 38.85
C PHE A 280 20.46 -16.33 39.65
N ASN A 281 20.28 -15.72 40.83
CA ASN A 281 21.38 -15.27 41.68
C ASN A 281 21.87 -16.32 42.70
N SER A 282 21.20 -17.47 42.85
CA SER A 282 21.61 -18.54 43.78
C SER A 282 22.55 -19.59 43.16
N LYS A 283 23.05 -19.35 41.95
CA LYS A 283 24.10 -20.15 41.31
C LYS A 283 25.30 -19.25 40.98
N SER A 284 26.00 -18.82 42.03
CA SER A 284 27.40 -18.42 41.94
C SER A 284 28.10 -18.66 43.26
#